data_AF-A0A9P6EVJ2-F1
#
_entry.id   AF-A0A9P6EVJ2-F1
#
_cell.length_a   1.000
_cell.length_b   1.000
_cell.length_c   1.000
_cell.angle_alpha   90.00
_cell.angle_beta   90.00
_cell.angle_gamma   90.00
#
_symmetry.space_group_name_H-M   'P 1'
#
loop_
_entity.id
_entity.type
_entity.pdbx_description
1 polymer ?
#
loop_
_entity_poly.entity_id
_entity_poly.type
_entity_poly.pdbx_seq_one_letter_code
_entity_poly.pdbx_strand_id
1 'polypeptide(L)'
;MEDTQSCRLIETTDTMKITLNHVDGQNIVYWKDIEQVFPGVKRVSDGYSEIEFVRGFDQRILDVVLSTSVQPVLANLAKFDPIGGETNAPVGAPVNNKVTVAFRATPHIPETPVSDIGLLDTSSSPSSTTDAASKTALFQQIVTRASRKARESEVEQRFISLLAPELQGKVQASSDIYQAFAKAIKYGNGELSRSEHSQDLDGHYQKMEAMMMAKNSKLEEALFAKLDEVKQLNKQIAGNQEEMKQLQEQALRNQEEMKQLHQRALEQLVVLQSRVQAVLTQTYELHEYPIPRLFVVLPQDPSGWDAVNPFSNKFCLYFLCECGEHTMSADCKTEISHDIHFAMHEGYEIARPSEFFQQYGAYVLTILKMLKFGVSVAGVIVPAISHLVRSDAIDQVTASLQQLRDNIVPGMNHVIDWMDKASVDEGEAVDEFSKQMEKKEALEGADLRNLDTFLKDKDGNKVLGNLYKTVTDEGHVKWVCIDHYRINYLQTSVNEFMRVLDSVGGSFSENVGRVDVRLRSRAMAEAFFSALGKARSVYELNIGLDWACTTSDLEALKNALKKTR
;
A
#
# COMPACT_ATOMS: atom_id res chain seq x y z
N MET A 1 -40.02 -34.07 -23.60
CA MET A 1 -39.82 -34.71 -22.29
C MET A 1 -40.68 -33.93 -21.32
N GLU A 2 -41.47 -34.60 -20.49
CA GLU A 2 -42.24 -33.92 -19.44
C GLU A 2 -41.25 -33.53 -18.34
N ASP A 3 -41.25 -32.25 -17.95
CA ASP A 3 -40.42 -31.78 -16.85
C ASP A 3 -41.06 -32.24 -15.54
N THR A 4 -40.26 -32.82 -14.65
CA THR A 4 -40.73 -33.37 -13.37
C THR A 4 -39.86 -32.90 -12.22
N GLN A 5 -40.47 -32.61 -11.07
CA GLN A 5 -39.80 -32.31 -9.82
C GLN A 5 -39.83 -33.52 -8.88
N SER A 6 -38.70 -33.80 -8.23
CA SER A 6 -38.59 -34.86 -7.22
C SER A 6 -39.04 -34.35 -5.84
N CYS A 7 -39.98 -35.05 -5.21
CA CYS A 7 -40.49 -34.77 -3.87
C CYS A 7 -40.39 -36.03 -2.99
N ARG A 8 -40.21 -35.85 -1.68
CA ARG A 8 -40.17 -36.95 -0.69
C ARG A 8 -41.08 -36.65 0.50
N LEU A 9 -41.66 -37.68 1.11
CA LEU A 9 -42.38 -37.52 2.38
C LEU A 9 -41.35 -37.40 3.52
N ILE A 10 -41.58 -36.48 4.46
CA ILE A 10 -40.76 -36.35 5.67
C ILE A 10 -40.78 -37.71 6.40
N GLU A 11 -39.61 -38.16 6.87
CA GLU A 11 -39.37 -39.50 7.47
C GLU A 11 -39.34 -40.69 6.49
N THR A 12 -39.40 -40.46 5.18
CA THR A 12 -39.23 -41.52 4.17
C THR A 12 -38.04 -41.28 3.25
N THR A 13 -37.44 -42.36 2.77
CA THR A 13 -36.39 -42.33 1.72
C THR A 13 -36.98 -42.29 0.30
N ASP A 14 -38.27 -42.55 0.17
CA ASP A 14 -38.93 -42.70 -1.13
C ASP A 14 -39.14 -41.33 -1.78
N THR A 15 -38.62 -41.22 -3.00
CA THR A 15 -38.73 -40.00 -3.81
C THR A 15 -39.69 -40.27 -4.96
N MET A 16 -40.73 -39.45 -5.07
CA MET A 16 -41.70 -39.49 -6.16
C MET A 16 -41.50 -38.29 -7.08
N LYS A 17 -41.80 -38.47 -8.37
CA LYS A 17 -41.74 -37.39 -9.37
C LYS A 17 -43.13 -36.81 -9.60
N ILE A 18 -43.23 -35.48 -9.55
CA ILE A 18 -44.45 -34.72 -9.83
C ILE A 18 -44.24 -33.91 -11.10
N THR A 19 -45.20 -33.92 -12.01
CA THR A 19 -45.14 -33.19 -13.28
C THR A 19 -45.16 -31.67 -13.03
N LEU A 20 -44.28 -30.94 -13.71
CA LEU A 20 -44.25 -29.49 -13.71
C LEU A 20 -45.12 -28.95 -14.84
N ASN A 21 -45.94 -27.95 -14.53
CA ASN A 21 -46.72 -27.22 -15.52
C ASN A 21 -46.01 -25.89 -15.80
N HIS A 22 -46.01 -25.45 -17.06
CA HIS A 22 -45.45 -24.15 -17.43
C HIS A 22 -46.59 -23.16 -17.71
N VAL A 23 -46.70 -22.12 -16.88
CA VAL A 23 -47.66 -21.02 -17.08
C VAL A 23 -46.89 -19.71 -17.00
N ASP A 24 -47.00 -18.86 -18.02
CA ASP A 24 -46.36 -17.55 -18.09
C ASP A 24 -44.83 -17.54 -17.80
N GLY A 25 -44.15 -18.62 -18.19
CA GLY A 25 -42.70 -18.76 -18.01
C GLY A 25 -42.26 -19.20 -16.61
N GLN A 26 -43.20 -19.60 -15.75
CA GLN A 26 -42.93 -20.16 -14.42
C GLN A 26 -43.30 -21.64 -14.35
N ASN A 27 -42.51 -22.38 -13.58
CA ASN A 27 -42.74 -23.78 -13.27
C ASN A 27 -43.70 -23.88 -12.08
N ILE A 28 -44.89 -24.43 -12.30
CA ILE A 28 -45.95 -24.53 -11.30
C ILE A 28 -46.24 -26.01 -11.05
N VAL A 29 -46.25 -26.42 -9.79
CA VAL A 29 -46.81 -27.69 -9.34
C VAL A 29 -48.22 -27.41 -8.82
N TYR A 30 -49.25 -28.10 -9.28
CA TYR A 30 -50.57 -27.91 -8.64
C TYR A 30 -50.65 -28.76 -7.38
N TRP A 31 -51.31 -28.25 -6.33
CA TRP A 31 -51.54 -29.03 -5.11
C TRP A 31 -52.23 -30.38 -5.39
N LYS A 32 -53.12 -30.42 -6.39
CA LYS A 32 -53.81 -31.65 -6.79
C LYS A 32 -52.82 -32.73 -7.24
N ASP A 33 -51.74 -32.34 -7.91
CA ASP A 33 -50.70 -33.25 -8.38
C ASP A 33 -49.89 -33.79 -7.19
N ILE A 34 -49.64 -32.96 -6.17
CA ILE A 34 -49.02 -33.39 -4.90
C ILE A 34 -49.93 -34.35 -4.14
N GLU A 35 -51.22 -34.01 -3.99
CA GLU A 35 -52.20 -34.84 -3.28
C GLU A 35 -52.47 -36.17 -4.00
N GLN A 36 -52.32 -36.21 -5.33
CA GLN A 36 -52.41 -37.44 -6.12
C GLN A 36 -51.23 -38.37 -5.85
N VAL A 37 -50.02 -37.82 -5.71
CA VAL A 37 -48.80 -38.59 -5.44
C VAL A 37 -48.67 -38.95 -3.96
N PHE A 38 -49.14 -38.08 -3.06
CA PHE A 38 -49.10 -38.25 -1.62
C PHE A 38 -50.51 -38.02 -1.01
N PRO A 39 -51.40 -39.03 -1.06
CA PRO A 39 -52.76 -38.90 -0.54
C PRO A 39 -52.79 -38.53 0.94
N GLY A 40 -53.49 -37.44 1.28
CA GLY A 40 -53.65 -36.97 2.66
C GLY A 40 -52.51 -36.06 3.17
N VAL A 41 -51.57 -35.68 2.30
CA VAL A 41 -50.56 -34.66 2.62
C VAL A 41 -51.25 -33.34 3.02
N LYS A 42 -50.77 -32.70 4.10
CA LYS A 42 -51.35 -31.45 4.65
C LYS A 42 -50.42 -30.26 4.52
N ARG A 43 -49.12 -30.48 4.34
CA ARG A 43 -48.06 -29.46 4.35
C ARG A 43 -46.97 -29.84 3.36
N VAL A 44 -46.33 -28.84 2.77
CA VAL A 44 -45.18 -28.97 1.88
C VAL A 44 -44.13 -27.97 2.34
N SER A 45 -42.88 -28.41 2.45
CA SER A 45 -41.74 -27.59 2.83
C SER A 45 -40.63 -27.71 1.80
N ASP A 46 -39.92 -26.62 1.55
CA ASP A 46 -38.69 -26.61 0.76
C ASP A 46 -37.51 -26.36 1.72
N GLY A 47 -36.78 -27.43 2.03
CA GLY A 47 -35.74 -27.40 3.06
C GLY A 47 -36.31 -27.03 4.45
N TYR A 48 -35.88 -25.89 4.98
CA TYR A 48 -36.30 -25.37 6.29
C TYR A 48 -37.48 -24.39 6.23
N SER A 49 -37.95 -24.04 5.02
CA SER A 49 -39.05 -23.08 4.84
C SER A 49 -40.37 -23.80 4.63
N GLU A 50 -41.36 -23.50 5.48
CA GLU A 50 -42.76 -23.89 5.25
C GLU A 50 -43.33 -22.96 4.18
N ILE A 51 -43.83 -23.53 3.08
CA ILE A 51 -44.35 -22.74 1.96
C ILE A 51 -45.77 -22.29 2.33
N GLU A 52 -45.99 -20.98 2.44
CA GLU A 52 -47.30 -20.41 2.77
C GLU A 52 -48.19 -20.32 1.52
N PHE A 53 -49.39 -20.89 1.59
CA PHE A 53 -50.30 -20.96 0.44
C PHE A 53 -51.22 -19.74 0.37
N VAL A 54 -51.17 -19.00 -0.74
CA VAL A 54 -52.17 -17.96 -1.01
C VAL A 54 -53.46 -18.60 -1.54
N ARG A 55 -54.53 -18.61 -0.73
CA ARG A 55 -55.85 -19.09 -1.15
C ARG A 55 -56.51 -18.10 -2.10
N GLY A 56 -56.43 -18.36 -3.41
CA GLY A 56 -57.25 -17.73 -4.44
C GLY A 56 -58.38 -18.65 -4.91
N PHE A 57 -59.55 -18.07 -5.20
CA PHE A 57 -60.69 -18.79 -5.75
C PHE A 57 -60.36 -19.29 -7.16
N ASP A 58 -60.45 -20.61 -7.31
CA ASP A 58 -60.72 -21.36 -8.54
C ASP A 58 -59.55 -22.11 -9.21
N GLN A 59 -58.27 -21.84 -8.91
CA GLN A 59 -57.14 -22.71 -9.29
C GLN A 59 -55.99 -22.65 -8.26
N ARG A 60 -55.52 -23.82 -7.79
CA ARG A 60 -54.50 -23.96 -6.73
C ARG A 60 -53.08 -23.83 -7.30
N ILE A 61 -52.60 -22.61 -7.54
CA ILE A 61 -51.22 -22.37 -8.00
C ILE A 61 -50.26 -22.42 -6.80
N LEU A 62 -49.22 -23.26 -6.85
CA LEU A 62 -48.03 -23.06 -6.04
C LEU A 62 -47.15 -22.04 -6.76
N ASP A 63 -46.94 -20.87 -6.15
CA ASP A 63 -45.90 -19.95 -6.57
C ASP A 63 -44.60 -20.40 -5.90
N VAL A 64 -43.87 -21.33 -6.55
CA VAL A 64 -42.59 -21.80 -6.05
C VAL A 64 -41.55 -21.65 -7.14
N VAL A 65 -40.65 -20.69 -6.95
CA VAL A 65 -39.41 -20.59 -7.74
C VAL A 65 -38.45 -21.67 -7.22
N LEU A 66 -38.60 -22.90 -7.71
CA LEU A 66 -37.67 -23.98 -7.41
C LEU A 66 -36.43 -23.87 -8.30
N SER A 67 -35.26 -23.84 -7.66
CA SER A 67 -33.97 -23.88 -8.36
C SER A 67 -33.77 -25.26 -8.98
N THR A 68 -33.87 -25.37 -10.31
CA THR A 68 -33.55 -26.59 -11.05
C THR A 68 -32.05 -26.81 -11.09
N SER A 69 -31.55 -27.78 -10.34
CA SER A 69 -30.18 -28.31 -10.51
C SER A 69 -30.20 -29.33 -11.66
N VAL A 70 -29.66 -28.92 -12.82
CA VAL A 70 -29.36 -29.85 -13.91
C VAL A 70 -28.00 -30.48 -13.62
N GLN A 71 -27.95 -31.76 -13.25
CA GLN A 71 -26.69 -32.50 -13.22
C GLN A 71 -26.24 -32.85 -14.65
N PRO A 72 -25.00 -32.51 -15.05
CA PRO A 72 -24.43 -33.05 -16.27
C PRO A 72 -23.99 -34.50 -16.04
N VAL A 73 -24.43 -35.39 -16.93
CA VAL A 73 -23.90 -36.75 -17.06
C VAL A 73 -22.44 -36.65 -17.51
N LEU A 74 -21.51 -36.92 -16.59
CA LEU A 74 -20.09 -37.07 -16.92
C LEU A 74 -19.86 -38.44 -17.58
N ALA A 75 -19.41 -38.40 -18.83
CA ALA A 75 -18.90 -39.56 -19.53
C ALA A 75 -17.62 -40.07 -18.84
N ASN A 76 -17.57 -41.38 -18.65
CA ASN A 76 -16.43 -42.14 -18.14
C ASN A 76 -15.12 -41.78 -18.86
N LEU A 77 -14.11 -41.37 -18.09
CA LEU A 77 -12.72 -41.38 -18.53
C LEU A 77 -11.89 -42.19 -17.52
N ALA A 78 -11.84 -43.50 -17.73
CA ALA A 78 -10.86 -44.37 -17.10
C ALA A 78 -10.39 -45.38 -18.14
N LYS A 79 -9.21 -45.11 -18.72
CA LYS A 79 -8.15 -46.06 -19.07
C LYS A 79 -7.13 -45.37 -19.98
N PHE A 80 -5.96 -45.09 -19.43
CA PHE A 80 -4.72 -44.98 -20.20
C PHE A 80 -3.72 -45.95 -19.57
N ASP A 81 -3.33 -46.96 -20.34
CA ASP A 81 -2.06 -47.68 -20.20
C ASP A 81 -0.99 -46.92 -21.00
N PRO A 82 0.29 -46.90 -20.57
CA PRO A 82 1.35 -46.24 -21.32
C PRO A 82 2.24 -47.28 -22.02
N ILE A 83 2.16 -47.39 -23.35
CA ILE A 83 3.23 -48.02 -24.15
C ILE A 83 3.44 -47.25 -25.47
N GLY A 84 4.62 -46.63 -25.57
CA GLY A 84 5.53 -46.57 -26.72
C GLY A 84 5.01 -46.24 -28.12
N GLY A 85 5.64 -45.23 -28.74
CA GLY A 85 5.59 -45.05 -30.20
C GLY A 85 6.31 -43.80 -30.68
N GLU A 86 7.52 -43.99 -31.21
CA GLU A 86 8.25 -43.03 -32.04
C GLU A 86 7.41 -42.56 -33.24
N THR A 87 7.56 -41.30 -33.66
CA THR A 87 8.19 -40.91 -34.94
C THR A 87 7.76 -39.51 -35.43
N ASN A 88 8.76 -38.85 -36.04
CA ASN A 88 8.71 -37.85 -37.11
C ASN A 88 8.36 -36.38 -36.81
N ALA A 89 9.43 -35.58 -36.92
CA ALA A 89 9.41 -34.15 -37.24
C ALA A 89 8.58 -33.83 -38.51
N PRO A 90 8.24 -32.55 -38.71
CA PRO A 90 9.08 -31.81 -39.64
C PRO A 90 9.51 -30.42 -39.18
N VAL A 91 10.63 -30.05 -39.78
CA VAL A 91 11.38 -28.80 -39.76
C VAL A 91 10.54 -27.60 -40.23
N GLY A 92 10.68 -26.47 -39.53
CA GLY A 92 10.24 -25.14 -39.97
C GLY A 92 10.65 -24.07 -38.94
N ALA A 93 11.71 -23.32 -39.24
CA ALA A 93 12.40 -22.37 -38.35
C ALA A 93 11.71 -20.97 -38.29
N PRO A 94 12.33 -19.92 -37.71
CA PRO A 94 12.14 -19.53 -36.31
C PRO A 94 11.63 -18.09 -36.16
N VAL A 95 10.96 -17.77 -35.04
CA VAL A 95 10.78 -16.37 -34.61
C VAL A 95 11.30 -16.21 -33.19
N ASN A 96 12.35 -15.40 -33.10
CA ASN A 96 12.97 -14.88 -31.91
C ASN A 96 11.94 -14.25 -30.96
N ASN A 97 12.01 -14.60 -29.68
CA ASN A 97 12.21 -13.64 -28.59
C ASN A 97 12.44 -14.38 -27.27
N LYS A 98 13.72 -14.65 -27.00
CA LYS A 98 14.21 -15.14 -25.71
C LYS A 98 14.62 -13.93 -24.87
N VAL A 99 13.70 -13.39 -24.07
CA VAL A 99 14.08 -12.46 -23.00
C VAL A 99 14.61 -13.31 -21.85
N THR A 100 15.94 -13.35 -21.74
CA THR A 100 16.66 -13.93 -20.61
C THR A 100 16.89 -12.79 -19.62
N VAL A 101 16.18 -12.79 -18.49
CA VAL A 101 16.49 -11.88 -17.37
C VAL A 101 17.59 -12.54 -16.54
N ALA A 102 18.83 -12.13 -16.78
CA ALA A 102 19.96 -12.45 -15.91
C ALA A 102 19.97 -11.46 -14.74
N PHE A 103 19.88 -11.97 -13.51
CA PHE A 103 20.19 -11.18 -12.32
C PHE A 103 21.69 -10.89 -12.30
N ARG A 104 22.04 -9.62 -12.49
CA ARG A 104 23.40 -9.12 -12.35
C ARG A 104 23.59 -8.64 -10.92
N ALA A 105 24.57 -9.20 -10.23
CA ALA A 105 25.01 -8.76 -8.91
C ALA A 105 25.39 -7.27 -8.92
N THR A 106 24.93 -6.55 -7.90
CA THR A 106 25.25 -5.16 -7.59
C THR A 106 26.72 -5.02 -7.18
N PRO A 107 27.42 -3.94 -7.58
CA PRO A 107 28.79 -3.71 -7.15
C PRO A 107 28.85 -3.11 -5.73
N HIS A 108 29.88 -3.56 -5.00
CA HIS A 108 30.31 -3.07 -3.69
C HIS A 108 30.47 -1.55 -3.66
N ILE A 109 29.84 -0.91 -2.67
CA ILE A 109 30.10 0.46 -2.24
C ILE A 109 31.30 0.42 -1.26
N PRO A 110 32.34 1.26 -1.42
CA PRO A 110 33.43 1.33 -0.45
C PRO A 110 33.02 2.16 0.76
N GLU A 111 33.21 1.58 1.94
CA GLU A 111 33.07 2.21 3.24
C GLU A 111 34.14 3.30 3.43
N THR A 112 33.72 4.51 3.78
CA THR A 112 34.58 5.55 4.34
C THR A 112 34.52 5.52 5.87
N PRO A 113 35.66 5.66 6.57
CA PRO A 113 35.72 5.48 8.01
C PRO A 113 35.11 6.64 8.78
N VAL A 114 34.36 6.26 9.81
CA VAL A 114 33.80 7.11 10.86
C VAL A 114 34.95 7.64 11.72
N SER A 115 35.07 8.97 11.79
CA SER A 115 35.92 9.66 12.78
C SER A 115 35.04 10.24 13.88
N ASP A 116 35.55 10.08 15.10
CA ASP A 116 34.96 10.38 16.40
C ASP A 116 34.27 11.74 16.55
N ILE A 117 33.11 11.69 17.21
CA ILE A 117 32.38 12.84 17.76
C ILE A 117 32.96 13.13 19.14
N GLY A 118 33.77 14.18 19.23
CA GLY A 118 34.14 14.84 20.47
C GLY A 118 33.31 16.11 20.68
N LEU A 119 32.60 16.15 21.81
CA LEU A 119 31.89 17.30 22.39
C LEU A 119 32.62 18.64 22.19
N LEU A 120 31.87 19.70 21.92
CA LEU A 120 32.23 21.04 22.39
C LEU A 120 31.00 21.91 22.65
N ASP A 121 30.86 22.27 23.93
CA ASP A 121 30.08 23.37 24.46
C ASP A 121 30.56 24.72 23.93
N THR A 122 29.59 25.59 23.68
CA THR A 122 29.76 27.01 23.40
C THR A 122 30.04 27.82 24.66
N SER A 123 31.13 28.59 24.71
CA SER A 123 31.10 30.01 25.16
C SER A 123 32.43 30.75 24.98
N SER A 124 32.29 32.05 24.69
CA SER A 124 33.20 33.18 24.91
C SER A 124 34.36 33.49 23.93
N SER A 125 34.22 34.68 23.31
CA SER A 125 35.22 35.59 22.70
C SER A 125 36.44 35.86 23.63
N PRO A 126 37.63 36.37 23.17
CA PRO A 126 37.76 37.68 22.49
C PRO A 126 38.97 37.96 21.52
N SER A 127 38.77 38.98 20.68
CA SER A 127 39.69 40.10 20.26
C SER A 127 41.01 39.94 19.47
N SER A 128 41.20 40.93 18.57
CA SER A 128 42.45 41.51 17.99
C SER A 128 43.10 40.75 16.81
N THR A 129 43.71 41.34 15.76
CA THR A 129 44.03 42.72 15.32
C THR A 129 44.48 42.69 13.84
N THR A 130 44.19 43.78 13.11
CA THR A 130 44.92 44.44 12.00
C THR A 130 45.93 43.67 11.11
N ASP A 131 45.70 43.63 9.79
CA ASP A 131 46.74 43.94 8.77
C ASP A 131 46.16 44.12 7.36
N ALA A 132 46.15 45.35 6.81
CA ALA A 132 45.99 45.63 5.37
C ALA A 132 46.18 47.13 5.05
N ALA A 133 47.36 47.69 5.31
CA ALA A 133 47.74 49.01 4.80
C ALA A 133 49.23 49.03 4.42
N SER A 134 49.58 48.46 3.25
CA SER A 134 50.96 48.48 2.74
C SER A 134 51.08 48.43 1.21
N LYS A 135 50.22 49.16 0.48
CA LYS A 135 50.44 49.40 -0.97
C LYS A 135 50.36 50.85 -1.43
N THR A 136 50.18 51.81 -0.51
CA THR A 136 50.05 53.24 -0.87
C THR A 136 51.31 54.07 -0.58
N ALA A 137 52.32 53.51 0.10
CA ALA A 137 53.53 54.25 0.50
C ALA A 137 54.72 54.18 -0.48
N LEU A 138 54.63 53.42 -1.58
CA LEU A 138 55.75 53.25 -2.53
C LEU A 138 55.74 54.26 -3.69
N PHE A 139 54.64 55.01 -3.89
CA PHE A 139 54.51 55.95 -5.02
C PHE A 139 54.95 57.39 -4.67
N GLN A 140 55.15 57.69 -3.38
CA GLN A 140 55.48 59.04 -2.91
C GLN A 140 56.98 59.27 -2.64
N GLN A 141 57.83 58.26 -2.86
CA GLN A 141 59.27 58.34 -2.55
C GLN A 141 60.19 58.54 -3.77
N ILE A 142 59.63 58.59 -4.99
CA ILE A 142 60.42 58.75 -6.24
C ILE A 142 60.50 60.22 -6.70
N VAL A 143 59.66 61.13 -6.18
CA VAL A 143 59.53 62.48 -6.75
C VAL A 143 60.44 63.55 -6.11
N THR A 144 61.30 63.21 -5.15
CA THR A 144 62.06 64.25 -4.42
C THR A 144 63.57 64.02 -4.32
N ARG A 145 64.31 64.10 -5.43
CA ARG A 145 65.74 64.52 -5.42
C ARG A 145 66.34 64.78 -6.82
N ALA A 146 66.61 66.05 -7.16
CA ALA A 146 67.87 66.58 -7.71
C ALA A 146 67.69 67.98 -8.33
N SER A 147 68.66 68.86 -8.10
CA SER A 147 68.65 70.29 -8.41
C SER A 147 69.63 70.66 -9.54
N ARG A 148 69.31 71.78 -10.20
CA ARG A 148 70.17 72.76 -10.90
C ARG A 148 70.64 72.52 -12.36
N LYS A 149 70.01 73.31 -13.24
CA LYS A 149 70.63 74.23 -14.23
C LYS A 149 71.79 73.67 -15.06
N ALA A 150 71.45 72.77 -15.98
CA ALA A 150 72.14 72.48 -17.26
C ALA A 150 71.44 71.34 -18.04
N ARG A 151 70.39 70.73 -17.50
CA ARG A 151 69.70 69.55 -18.04
C ARG A 151 68.25 69.78 -18.46
N GLU A 152 67.78 71.02 -18.51
CA GLU A 152 66.36 71.29 -18.79
C GLU A 152 65.97 70.78 -20.19
N SER A 153 66.84 70.93 -21.20
CA SER A 153 66.57 70.42 -22.56
C SER A 153 66.58 68.87 -22.68
N GLU A 154 67.48 68.17 -21.99
CA GLU A 154 67.61 66.70 -22.06
C GLU A 154 66.53 65.98 -21.25
N VAL A 155 66.16 66.55 -20.10
CA VAL A 155 65.09 66.02 -19.25
C VAL A 155 63.73 66.27 -19.90
N GLU A 156 63.54 67.44 -20.52
CA GLU A 156 62.32 67.75 -21.27
C GLU A 156 62.16 66.82 -22.48
N GLN A 157 63.22 66.56 -23.27
CA GLN A 157 63.14 65.58 -24.37
C GLN A 157 62.89 64.15 -23.90
N ARG A 158 63.50 63.70 -22.79
CA ARG A 158 63.22 62.38 -22.23
C ARG A 158 61.80 62.27 -21.70
N PHE A 159 61.29 63.32 -21.06
CA PHE A 159 59.92 63.36 -20.58
C PHE A 159 58.92 63.34 -21.75
N ILE A 160 59.20 64.11 -22.82
CA ILE A 160 58.44 64.10 -24.07
C ILE A 160 58.44 62.69 -24.68
N SER A 161 59.57 61.98 -24.69
CA SER A 161 59.68 60.60 -25.22
C SER A 161 58.91 59.52 -24.47
N LEU A 162 58.46 59.81 -23.24
CA LEU A 162 57.66 58.89 -22.43
C LEU A 162 56.15 59.14 -22.54
N LEU A 163 55.74 60.20 -23.22
CA LEU A 163 54.33 60.50 -23.46
C LEU A 163 53.78 59.64 -24.61
N ALA A 164 52.47 59.35 -24.57
CA ALA A 164 51.79 58.75 -25.72
C ALA A 164 52.04 59.62 -26.98
N PRO A 165 52.21 59.02 -28.17
CA PRO A 165 52.62 59.75 -29.39
C PRO A 165 51.77 60.99 -29.70
N GLU A 166 50.47 60.95 -29.36
CA GLU A 166 49.50 62.03 -29.53
C GLU A 166 49.74 63.26 -28.62
N LEU A 167 50.40 63.06 -27.48
CA LEU A 167 50.79 64.10 -26.53
C LEU A 167 52.19 64.64 -26.83
N GLN A 168 53.08 63.77 -27.34
CA GLN A 168 54.46 64.10 -27.66
C GLN A 168 54.56 65.29 -28.64
N GLY A 169 53.78 65.28 -29.72
CA GLY A 169 53.76 66.38 -30.70
C GLY A 169 53.19 67.70 -30.15
N LYS A 170 52.27 67.64 -29.16
CA LYS A 170 51.69 68.84 -28.54
C LYS A 170 52.65 69.51 -27.56
N VAL A 171 53.37 68.71 -26.78
CA VAL A 171 54.39 69.23 -25.85
C VAL A 171 55.59 69.80 -26.61
N GLN A 172 56.01 69.16 -27.70
CA GLN A 172 57.07 69.69 -28.57
C GLN A 172 56.70 71.05 -29.17
N ALA A 173 55.48 71.18 -29.75
CA ALA A 173 55.00 72.45 -30.29
C ALA A 173 54.92 73.57 -29.23
N SER A 174 54.54 73.24 -27.99
CA SER A 174 54.53 74.20 -26.88
C SER A 174 55.94 74.63 -26.48
N SER A 175 56.90 73.69 -26.43
CA SER A 175 58.31 73.98 -26.13
C SER A 175 58.92 74.90 -27.21
N ASP A 176 58.62 74.65 -28.48
CA ASP A 176 59.09 75.46 -29.61
C ASP A 176 58.54 76.90 -29.55
N ILE A 177 57.26 77.10 -29.17
CA ILE A 177 56.67 78.42 -28.95
C ILE A 177 57.35 79.15 -27.78
N TYR A 178 57.58 78.45 -26.66
CA TYR A 178 58.29 79.02 -25.50
C TYR A 178 59.74 79.40 -25.85
N GLN A 179 60.45 78.59 -26.63
CA GLN A 179 61.80 78.89 -27.09
C GLN A 179 61.84 80.07 -28.07
N ALA A 180 60.85 80.18 -28.96
CA ALA A 180 60.70 81.32 -29.86
C ALA A 180 60.43 82.63 -29.09
N PHE A 181 59.55 82.58 -28.08
CA PHE A 181 59.24 83.72 -27.21
C PHE A 181 60.45 84.13 -26.35
N ALA A 182 61.18 83.16 -25.78
CA ALA A 182 62.41 83.40 -25.04
C ALA A 182 63.53 83.99 -25.92
N LYS A 183 63.64 83.57 -27.19
CA LYS A 183 64.55 84.18 -28.18
C LYS A 183 64.14 85.62 -28.50
N ALA A 184 62.85 85.89 -28.72
CA ALA A 184 62.35 87.24 -29.00
C ALA A 184 62.63 88.22 -27.84
N ILE A 185 62.45 87.78 -26.58
CA ILE A 185 62.79 88.57 -25.39
C ILE A 185 64.31 88.81 -25.27
N LYS A 186 65.13 87.82 -25.63
CA LYS A 186 66.60 87.89 -25.48
C LYS A 186 67.29 88.76 -26.54
N TYR A 187 66.66 88.98 -27.70
CA TYR A 187 67.22 89.74 -28.83
C TYR A 187 66.50 91.07 -29.12
N GLY A 188 65.69 91.59 -28.18
CA GLY A 188 64.92 92.82 -28.34
C GLY A 188 65.79 94.09 -28.40
N ASN A 189 66.28 94.45 -29.59
CA ASN A 189 66.75 95.80 -29.91
C ASN A 189 66.43 96.16 -31.38
N GLY A 190 65.21 95.85 -31.81
CA GLY A 190 64.65 96.33 -33.07
C GLY A 190 63.34 97.04 -32.81
N GLU A 191 63.28 98.33 -33.13
CA GLU A 191 62.03 99.08 -33.32
C GLU A 191 61.25 98.45 -34.48
N LEU A 192 60.54 97.38 -34.17
CA LEU A 192 59.43 96.87 -34.97
C LEU A 192 58.16 97.29 -34.26
N SER A 193 57.24 97.86 -35.04
CA SER A 193 56.06 98.56 -34.55
C SER A 193 55.28 97.71 -33.52
N ARG A 194 55.25 98.21 -32.28
CA ARG A 194 54.60 97.58 -31.11
C ARG A 194 53.14 97.20 -31.36
N SER A 195 52.50 97.81 -32.36
CA SER A 195 51.13 97.52 -32.77
C SER A 195 50.98 96.21 -33.54
N GLU A 196 51.97 95.81 -34.35
CA GLU A 196 51.86 94.62 -35.22
C GLU A 196 52.10 93.31 -34.45
N HIS A 197 53.03 93.30 -33.49
CA HIS A 197 53.24 92.14 -32.62
C HIS A 197 52.14 91.94 -31.58
N SER A 198 51.52 93.02 -31.09
CA SER A 198 50.38 92.92 -30.17
C SER A 198 49.18 92.30 -30.86
N GLN A 199 48.97 92.58 -32.15
CA GLN A 199 47.86 92.06 -32.93
C GLN A 199 48.04 90.56 -33.27
N ASP A 200 49.28 90.14 -33.54
CA ASP A 200 49.62 88.73 -33.81
C ASP A 200 49.54 87.85 -32.55
N LEU A 201 50.00 88.36 -31.39
CA LEU A 201 49.88 87.66 -30.11
C LEU A 201 48.43 87.53 -29.64
N ASP A 202 47.60 88.58 -29.80
CA ASP A 202 46.18 88.51 -29.47
C ASP A 202 45.45 87.49 -30.36
N GLY A 203 45.78 87.45 -31.66
CA GLY A 203 45.24 86.46 -32.59
C GLY A 203 45.63 85.02 -32.21
N HIS A 204 46.88 84.81 -31.78
CA HIS A 204 47.33 83.51 -31.28
C HIS A 204 46.66 83.10 -29.96
N TYR A 205 46.45 84.04 -29.05
CA TYR A 205 45.79 83.78 -27.77
C TYR A 205 44.32 83.41 -27.98
N GLN A 206 43.59 84.20 -28.79
CA GLN A 206 42.20 83.90 -29.16
C GLN A 206 42.07 82.55 -29.88
N LYS A 207 43.02 82.20 -30.76
CA LYS A 207 43.04 80.89 -31.43
C LYS A 207 43.30 79.74 -30.45
N MET A 208 44.19 79.93 -29.47
CA MET A 208 44.47 78.94 -28.43
C MET A 208 43.29 78.75 -27.49
N GLU A 209 42.65 79.85 -27.09
CA GLU A 209 41.44 79.85 -26.25
C GLU A 209 40.28 79.15 -26.97
N ALA A 210 40.05 79.47 -28.26
CA ALA A 210 39.07 78.78 -29.09
C ALA A 210 39.38 77.28 -29.25
N MET A 211 40.65 76.91 -29.41
CA MET A 211 41.06 75.50 -29.46
C MET A 211 40.83 74.79 -28.12
N MET A 212 41.11 75.46 -27.00
CA MET A 212 40.95 74.90 -25.65
C MET A 212 39.47 74.73 -25.31
N MET A 213 38.63 75.72 -25.62
CA MET A 213 37.17 75.66 -25.53
C MET A 213 36.63 74.49 -26.38
N ALA A 214 37.07 74.36 -27.64
CA ALA A 214 36.63 73.26 -28.52
C ALA A 214 37.06 71.88 -28.01
N LYS A 215 38.25 71.75 -27.41
CA LYS A 215 38.71 70.50 -26.79
C LYS A 215 37.96 70.18 -25.51
N ASN A 216 37.69 71.17 -24.67
CA ASN A 216 36.91 71.00 -23.45
C ASN A 216 35.49 70.58 -23.78
N SER A 217 34.85 71.23 -24.75
CA SER A 217 33.53 70.85 -25.24
C SER A 217 33.52 69.40 -25.75
N LYS A 218 34.51 68.98 -26.56
CA LYS A 218 34.64 67.57 -26.99
C LYS A 218 34.86 66.60 -25.83
N LEU A 219 35.60 67.01 -24.80
CA LEU A 219 35.87 66.18 -23.63
C LEU A 219 34.61 66.03 -22.77
N GLU A 220 33.84 67.10 -22.59
CA GLU A 220 32.55 67.07 -21.90
C GLU A 220 31.57 66.16 -22.64
N GLU A 221 31.46 66.28 -23.97
CA GLU A 221 30.64 65.38 -24.80
C GLU A 221 31.06 63.91 -24.64
N ALA A 222 32.37 63.62 -24.67
CA ALA A 222 32.88 62.26 -24.47
C ALA A 222 32.62 61.73 -23.04
N LEU A 223 32.70 62.58 -22.03
CA LEU A 223 32.41 62.23 -20.64
C LEU A 223 30.93 61.90 -20.45
N PHE A 224 30.03 62.71 -21.02
CA PHE A 224 28.59 62.43 -21.01
C PHE A 224 28.26 61.13 -21.75
N ALA A 225 28.86 60.89 -22.91
CA ALA A 225 28.69 59.63 -23.64
C ALA A 225 29.13 58.41 -22.81
N LYS A 226 30.26 58.51 -22.09
CA LYS A 226 30.72 57.45 -21.19
C LYS A 226 29.84 57.26 -19.96
N LEU A 227 29.28 58.33 -19.42
CA LEU A 227 28.33 58.26 -18.32
C LEU A 227 27.05 57.51 -18.74
N ASP A 228 26.57 57.76 -19.96
CA ASP A 228 25.42 57.04 -20.52
C ASP A 228 25.72 55.55 -20.78
N GLU A 229 26.90 55.21 -21.28
CA GLU A 229 27.34 53.81 -21.40
C GLU A 229 27.35 53.08 -20.04
N VAL A 230 27.91 53.71 -18.99
CA VAL A 230 27.93 53.14 -17.63
C VAL A 230 26.51 52.98 -17.07
N LYS A 231 25.63 53.96 -17.32
CA LYS A 231 24.23 53.89 -16.92
C LYS A 231 23.50 52.74 -17.60
N GLN A 232 23.77 52.52 -18.90
CA GLN A 232 23.22 51.41 -19.66
C GLN A 232 23.76 50.06 -19.16
N LEU A 233 25.05 49.97 -18.87
CA LEU A 233 25.68 48.77 -18.31
C LEU A 233 25.12 48.43 -16.92
N ASN A 234 24.96 49.42 -16.05
CA ASN A 234 24.34 49.22 -14.73
C ASN A 234 22.89 48.73 -14.84
N LYS A 235 22.13 49.25 -15.82
CA LYS A 235 20.79 48.76 -16.10
C LYS A 235 20.80 47.29 -16.56
N GLN A 236 21.79 46.89 -17.35
CA GLN A 236 21.95 45.50 -17.79
C GLN A 236 22.35 44.57 -16.62
N ILE A 237 23.28 45.00 -15.76
CA ILE A 237 23.69 44.24 -14.56
C ILE A 237 22.48 44.02 -13.64
N ALA A 238 21.67 45.05 -13.40
CA ALA A 238 20.46 44.92 -12.58
C ALA A 238 19.45 43.94 -13.20
N GLY A 239 19.27 43.97 -14.53
CA GLY A 239 18.44 43.00 -15.25
C GLY A 239 18.94 41.56 -15.09
N ASN A 240 20.24 41.33 -15.28
CA ASN A 240 20.85 40.01 -15.14
C ASN A 240 20.81 39.48 -13.70
N GLN A 241 20.91 40.36 -12.69
CA GLN A 241 20.79 39.98 -11.28
C GLN A 241 19.38 39.50 -10.94
N GLU A 242 18.35 40.15 -11.47
CA GLU A 242 16.96 39.73 -11.29
C GLU A 242 16.69 38.38 -11.97
N GLU A 243 17.18 38.19 -13.19
CA GLU A 243 17.08 36.91 -13.91
C GLU A 243 17.77 35.77 -13.13
N MET A 244 18.97 36.02 -12.59
CA MET A 244 19.69 35.04 -11.78
C MET A 244 18.94 34.67 -10.50
N LYS A 245 18.30 35.65 -9.85
CA LYS A 245 17.48 35.41 -8.66
C LYS A 245 16.25 34.56 -9.00
N GLN A 246 15.57 34.86 -10.11
CA GLN A 246 14.43 34.06 -10.58
C GLN A 246 14.83 32.62 -10.91
N LEU A 247 15.99 32.44 -11.56
CA LEU A 247 16.53 31.11 -11.85
C LEU A 247 16.90 30.35 -10.57
N GLN A 248 17.48 31.03 -9.58
CA GLN A 248 17.80 30.43 -8.27
C GLN A 248 16.54 30.00 -7.52
N GLU A 249 15.50 30.83 -7.50
CA GLU A 249 14.21 30.48 -6.90
C GLU A 249 13.54 29.32 -7.63
N GLN A 250 13.62 29.28 -8.96
CA GLN A 250 13.11 28.16 -9.75
C GLN A 250 13.88 26.87 -9.45
N ALA A 251 15.20 26.92 -9.35
CA ALA A 251 16.02 25.76 -9.01
C ALA A 251 15.68 25.21 -7.62
N LEU A 252 15.47 26.07 -6.63
CA LEU A 252 15.04 25.68 -5.28
C LEU A 252 13.64 25.03 -5.29
N ARG A 253 12.69 25.60 -6.03
CA ARG A 253 11.35 25.00 -6.20
C ARG A 253 11.44 23.61 -6.83
N ASN A 254 12.20 23.47 -7.91
CA ASN A 254 12.39 22.19 -8.58
C ASN A 254 13.07 21.15 -7.66
N GLN A 255 14.03 21.58 -6.83
CA GLN A 255 14.69 20.69 -5.86
C GLN A 255 13.70 20.19 -4.81
N GLU A 256 12.81 21.05 -4.31
CA GLU A 256 11.79 20.69 -3.33
C GLU A 256 10.74 19.74 -3.93
N GLU A 257 10.27 20.02 -5.15
CA GLU A 257 9.37 19.12 -5.87
C GLU A 257 10.00 17.73 -6.09
N MET A 258 11.29 17.68 -6.43
CA MET A 258 12.03 16.43 -6.61
C MET A 258 12.15 15.64 -5.30
N LYS A 259 12.40 16.30 -4.17
CA LYS A 259 12.40 15.65 -2.84
C LYS A 259 11.04 15.05 -2.51
N GLN A 260 9.96 15.79 -2.75
CA GLN A 260 8.61 15.30 -2.51
C GLN A 260 8.24 14.14 -3.43
N LEU A 261 8.72 14.14 -4.67
CA LEU A 261 8.52 13.04 -5.60
C LEU A 261 9.31 11.79 -5.15
N HIS A 262 10.55 11.95 -4.68
CA HIS A 262 11.35 10.85 -4.16
C HIS A 262 10.71 10.23 -2.91
N GLN A 263 10.23 11.06 -1.98
CA GLN A 263 9.56 10.61 -0.76
C GLN A 263 8.30 9.79 -1.09
N ARG A 264 7.45 10.29 -2.00
CA ARG A 264 6.26 9.56 -2.48
C ARG A 264 6.62 8.23 -3.14
N ALA A 265 7.71 8.18 -3.90
CA ALA A 265 8.18 6.94 -4.52
C ALA A 265 8.64 5.90 -3.48
N LEU A 266 9.34 6.33 -2.42
CA LEU A 266 9.75 5.45 -1.32
C LEU A 266 8.55 4.90 -0.55
N GLU A 267 7.56 5.74 -0.24
CA GLU A 267 6.31 5.31 0.41
C GLU A 267 5.54 4.27 -0.43
N GLN A 268 5.47 4.48 -1.75
CA GLN A 268 4.86 3.51 -2.66
C GLN A 268 5.62 2.18 -2.70
N LEU A 269 6.95 2.20 -2.64
CA LEU A 269 7.77 0.99 -2.62
C LEU A 269 7.53 0.15 -1.36
N VAL A 270 7.39 0.79 -0.20
CA VAL A 270 7.07 0.09 1.07
C VAL A 270 5.71 -0.62 0.96
N VAL A 271 4.68 0.07 0.46
CA VAL A 271 3.35 -0.54 0.24
C VAL A 271 3.42 -1.72 -0.73
N LEU A 272 4.19 -1.57 -1.83
CA LEU A 272 4.34 -2.64 -2.81
C LEU A 272 5.08 -3.85 -2.22
N GLN A 273 6.15 -3.62 -1.46
CA GLN A 273 6.90 -4.68 -0.79
C GLN A 273 6.02 -5.46 0.19
N SER A 274 5.24 -4.78 1.03
CA SER A 274 4.30 -5.43 1.96
C SER A 274 3.26 -6.28 1.22
N ARG A 275 2.71 -5.78 0.11
CA ARG A 275 1.75 -6.53 -0.71
C ARG A 275 2.37 -7.77 -1.37
N VAL A 276 3.58 -7.66 -1.90
CA VAL A 276 4.29 -8.80 -2.48
C VAL A 276 4.57 -9.85 -1.41
N GLN A 277 5.03 -9.44 -0.22
CA GLN A 277 5.23 -10.35 0.90
C GLN A 277 3.94 -11.05 1.29
N ALA A 278 2.83 -10.33 1.42
CA ALA A 278 1.53 -10.90 1.73
C ALA A 278 1.07 -11.95 0.69
N VAL A 279 1.22 -11.68 -0.60
CA VAL A 279 0.87 -12.65 -1.66
C VAL A 279 1.73 -13.91 -1.60
N LEU A 280 3.04 -13.76 -1.32
CA LEU A 280 3.95 -14.89 -1.19
C LEU A 280 3.60 -15.75 0.04
N THR A 281 3.39 -15.12 1.19
CA THR A 281 2.94 -15.78 2.42
C THR A 281 1.63 -16.52 2.18
N GLN A 282 0.64 -15.85 1.59
CA GLN A 282 -0.67 -16.44 1.29
C GLN A 282 -0.54 -17.68 0.40
N THR A 283 0.25 -17.58 -0.67
CA THR A 283 0.43 -18.70 -1.60
C THR A 283 1.04 -19.91 -0.90
N TYR A 284 2.07 -19.68 -0.09
CA TYR A 284 2.72 -20.74 0.68
C TYR A 284 1.75 -21.37 1.70
N GLU A 285 1.12 -20.55 2.53
CA GLU A 285 0.26 -21.01 3.62
C GLU A 285 -1.03 -21.68 3.14
N LEU A 286 -1.59 -21.27 1.99
CA LEU A 286 -2.76 -21.93 1.41
C LEU A 286 -2.47 -23.38 1.02
N HIS A 287 -1.24 -23.66 0.57
CA HIS A 287 -0.79 -25.00 0.24
C HIS A 287 -0.36 -25.79 1.48
N GLU A 288 0.28 -25.13 2.44
CA GLU A 288 0.84 -25.80 3.61
C GLU A 288 -0.20 -26.09 4.70
N TYR A 289 -1.26 -25.29 4.80
CA TYR A 289 -2.30 -25.42 5.82
C TYR A 289 -3.66 -25.79 5.21
N PRO A 290 -3.83 -27.03 4.72
CA PRO A 290 -5.08 -27.49 4.12
C PRO A 290 -6.20 -27.68 5.15
N ILE A 291 -5.87 -27.78 6.44
CA ILE A 291 -6.80 -27.96 7.57
C ILE A 291 -6.52 -26.95 8.71
N PRO A 292 -7.44 -26.73 9.67
CA PRO A 292 -7.20 -25.84 10.81
C PRO A 292 -6.05 -26.29 11.71
N ARG A 293 -5.24 -25.33 12.18
CA ARG A 293 -4.05 -25.61 13.01
C ARG A 293 -4.36 -25.72 14.49
N LEU A 294 -5.42 -25.06 14.94
CA LEU A 294 -5.84 -25.06 16.33
C LEU A 294 -6.92 -26.10 16.56
N PHE A 295 -6.62 -27.08 17.42
CA PHE A 295 -7.58 -28.08 17.86
C PHE A 295 -7.32 -28.55 19.28
N VAL A 296 -8.36 -29.12 19.89
CA VAL A 296 -8.30 -29.84 21.15
C VAL A 296 -8.85 -31.24 21.00
N VAL A 297 -8.51 -32.13 21.93
CA VAL A 297 -9.05 -33.47 21.99
C VAL A 297 -9.71 -33.70 23.34
N LEU A 298 -10.97 -34.12 23.32
CA LEU A 298 -11.79 -34.34 24.50
C LEU A 298 -12.42 -35.73 24.44
N PRO A 299 -12.70 -36.37 25.59
CA PRO A 299 -13.51 -37.58 25.62
C PRO A 299 -14.92 -37.28 25.10
N GLN A 300 -15.47 -38.19 24.31
CA GLN A 300 -16.84 -38.07 23.79
C GLN A 300 -17.88 -38.16 24.91
N ASP A 301 -17.62 -38.97 25.92
CA ASP A 301 -18.43 -39.11 27.13
C ASP A 301 -17.53 -38.99 28.37
N PRO A 302 -17.45 -37.80 29.00
CA PRO A 302 -16.65 -37.64 30.21
C PRO A 302 -17.26 -38.37 31.43
N SER A 303 -18.57 -38.67 31.42
CA SER A 303 -19.24 -39.34 32.54
C SER A 303 -18.83 -40.82 32.65
N GLY A 304 -18.51 -41.44 31.51
CA GLY A 304 -18.05 -42.82 31.41
C GLY A 304 -16.53 -42.99 31.40
N TRP A 305 -15.76 -41.97 31.82
CA TRP A 305 -14.30 -41.96 31.69
C TRP A 305 -13.61 -43.10 32.46
N ASP A 306 -12.98 -44.02 31.72
CA ASP A 306 -12.10 -45.04 32.30
C ASP A 306 -10.70 -44.47 32.53
N ALA A 307 -10.38 -44.15 33.78
CA ALA A 307 -9.07 -43.63 34.17
C ALA A 307 -7.96 -44.70 34.21
N VAL A 308 -8.32 -45.99 34.28
CA VAL A 308 -7.36 -47.09 34.30
C VAL A 308 -6.89 -47.41 32.88
N ASN A 309 -7.83 -47.42 31.94
CA ASN A 309 -7.54 -47.56 30.52
C ASN A 309 -8.06 -46.35 29.71
N PRO A 310 -7.31 -45.24 29.69
CA PRO A 310 -7.75 -44.00 29.04
C PRO A 310 -8.02 -44.17 27.55
N PHE A 311 -7.34 -45.11 26.87
CA PHE A 311 -7.51 -45.36 25.44
C PHE A 311 -8.70 -46.26 25.09
N SER A 312 -9.41 -46.86 26.05
CA SER A 312 -10.72 -47.46 25.78
C SER A 312 -11.85 -46.43 25.65
N ASN A 313 -11.59 -45.19 26.07
CA ASN A 313 -12.53 -44.08 25.85
C ASN A 313 -12.52 -43.66 24.38
N LYS A 314 -13.68 -43.18 23.89
CA LYS A 314 -13.76 -42.51 22.59
C LYS A 314 -13.32 -41.06 22.73
N PHE A 315 -12.47 -40.61 21.83
CA PHE A 315 -11.99 -39.24 21.78
C PHE A 315 -12.50 -38.55 20.53
N CYS A 316 -12.89 -37.29 20.69
CA CYS A 316 -13.24 -36.40 19.59
C CYS A 316 -12.25 -35.24 19.53
N LEU A 317 -11.76 -34.96 18.33
CA LEU A 317 -11.02 -33.75 18.00
C LEU A 317 -12.00 -32.62 17.70
N TYR A 318 -11.75 -31.44 18.27
CA TYR A 318 -12.49 -30.24 17.98
C TYR A 318 -11.58 -29.12 17.49
N PHE A 319 -11.90 -28.57 16.32
CA PHE A 319 -11.19 -27.44 15.77
C PHE A 319 -11.65 -26.14 16.43
N LEU A 320 -10.72 -25.21 16.57
CA LEU A 320 -10.96 -23.90 17.15
C LEU A 320 -10.93 -22.83 16.06
N CYS A 321 -11.74 -21.80 16.25
CA CYS A 321 -11.66 -20.56 15.49
C CYS A 321 -10.34 -19.85 15.83
N GLU A 322 -9.54 -19.57 14.81
CA GLU A 322 -8.27 -18.83 14.89
C GLU A 322 -8.50 -17.31 14.82
N CYS A 323 -9.66 -16.80 15.25
CA CYS A 323 -9.88 -15.36 15.35
C CYS A 323 -9.02 -14.76 16.47
N GLY A 324 -8.60 -13.53 16.25
CA GLY A 324 -7.70 -12.75 17.10
C GLY A 324 -7.79 -11.27 16.73
N GLU A 325 -7.01 -10.42 17.42
CA GLU A 325 -6.83 -9.01 17.03
C GLU A 325 -6.38 -8.87 15.57
N HIS A 326 -5.54 -9.80 15.09
CA HIS A 326 -5.07 -9.86 13.70
C HIS A 326 -6.15 -10.21 12.67
N THR A 327 -7.32 -10.66 13.12
CA THR A 327 -8.50 -10.86 12.26
C THR A 327 -9.51 -9.73 12.41
N MET A 328 -9.27 -8.77 13.30
CA MET A 328 -10.10 -7.58 13.43
C MET A 328 -9.72 -6.58 12.34
N SER A 329 -10.72 -6.14 11.56
CA SER A 329 -10.54 -4.93 10.76
C SER A 329 -10.43 -3.72 11.70
N ALA A 330 -9.54 -2.77 11.41
CA ALA A 330 -9.35 -1.56 12.22
C ALA A 330 -10.64 -0.75 12.47
N ASP A 331 -11.64 -0.91 11.60
CA ASP A 331 -12.93 -0.22 11.66
C ASP A 331 -14.04 -1.05 12.35
N CYS A 332 -13.73 -2.27 12.80
CA CYS A 332 -14.71 -3.22 13.31
C CYS A 332 -14.95 -3.01 14.82
N LYS A 333 -16.05 -2.34 15.16
CA LYS A 333 -16.59 -2.24 16.53
C LYS A 333 -17.67 -3.30 16.79
N THR A 334 -17.49 -4.52 16.28
CA THR A 334 -18.50 -5.56 16.48
C THR A 334 -18.55 -6.04 17.92
N GLU A 335 -19.74 -6.43 18.37
CA GLU A 335 -19.97 -7.05 19.68
C GLU A 335 -19.36 -8.46 19.80
N ILE A 336 -19.02 -9.10 18.67
CA ILE A 336 -18.42 -10.45 18.69
C ILE A 336 -16.96 -10.35 19.13
N SER A 337 -16.64 -11.03 20.24
CA SER A 337 -15.26 -11.14 20.71
C SER A 337 -14.39 -11.83 19.65
N HIS A 338 -13.20 -11.29 19.44
CA HIS A 338 -12.20 -11.87 18.54
C HIS A 338 -11.18 -12.69 19.33
N ASP A 339 -11.66 -13.49 20.28
CA ASP A 339 -10.83 -14.44 21.01
C ASP A 339 -10.96 -15.83 20.37
N ILE A 340 -9.88 -16.63 20.37
CA ILE A 340 -9.93 -18.04 19.96
C ILE A 340 -11.11 -18.73 20.67
N HIS A 341 -11.95 -19.50 19.98
CA HIS A 341 -13.12 -20.19 20.57
C HIS A 341 -13.51 -21.45 19.80
N PHE A 342 -14.44 -22.24 20.32
CA PHE A 342 -14.92 -23.45 19.64
C PHE A 342 -15.81 -23.08 18.45
N ALA A 343 -15.50 -23.60 17.27
CA ALA A 343 -16.45 -23.56 16.18
C ALA A 343 -17.60 -24.55 16.44
N MET A 344 -18.80 -24.21 15.95
CA MET A 344 -19.99 -25.02 16.17
C MET A 344 -19.95 -26.29 15.32
N HIS A 345 -19.39 -27.39 15.84
CA HIS A 345 -19.38 -28.67 15.15
C HIS A 345 -19.38 -29.85 16.15
N GLU A 346 -19.76 -31.06 15.70
CA GLU A 346 -19.88 -32.25 16.58
C GLU A 346 -18.54 -32.86 17.01
N GLY A 347 -17.47 -32.56 16.29
CA GLY A 347 -16.14 -33.10 16.53
C GLY A 347 -15.89 -34.39 15.75
N TYR A 348 -14.60 -34.68 15.56
CA TYR A 348 -14.12 -35.78 14.73
C TYR A 348 -13.63 -36.90 15.63
N GLU A 349 -14.26 -38.08 15.53
CA GLU A 349 -13.82 -39.22 16.31
C GLU A 349 -12.41 -39.66 15.86
N ILE A 350 -11.51 -39.86 16.82
CA ILE A 350 -10.14 -40.29 16.55
C ILE A 350 -10.10 -41.81 16.42
N ALA A 351 -9.70 -42.30 15.24
CA ALA A 351 -9.67 -43.73 14.92
C ALA A 351 -8.61 -44.51 15.70
N ARG A 352 -7.46 -43.89 15.96
CA ARG A 352 -6.30 -44.51 16.62
C ARG A 352 -5.78 -43.63 17.77
N PRO A 353 -6.49 -43.55 18.91
CA PRO A 353 -6.14 -42.61 19.98
C PRO A 353 -4.73 -42.79 20.54
N SER A 354 -4.25 -44.03 20.71
CA SER A 354 -2.91 -44.28 21.25
C SER A 354 -1.80 -43.70 20.37
N GLU A 355 -1.82 -44.00 19.07
CA GLU A 355 -0.86 -43.45 18.09
C GLU A 355 -0.99 -41.92 17.98
N PHE A 356 -2.22 -41.41 17.99
CA PHE A 356 -2.49 -39.98 17.95
C PHE A 356 -1.85 -39.25 19.13
N PHE A 357 -2.06 -39.72 20.37
CA PHE A 357 -1.50 -39.07 21.56
C PHE A 357 0.01 -39.26 21.67
N GLN A 358 0.58 -40.31 21.07
CA GLN A 358 2.03 -40.44 20.94
C GLN A 358 2.62 -39.33 20.06
N GLN A 359 1.93 -38.99 18.96
CA GLN A 359 2.40 -37.97 18.01
C GLN A 359 2.06 -36.54 18.44
N TYR A 360 0.81 -36.29 18.81
CA TYR A 360 0.27 -34.95 19.07
C TYR A 360 0.00 -34.67 20.55
N GLY A 361 0.23 -35.62 21.45
CA GLY A 361 -0.17 -35.49 22.85
C GLY A 361 0.43 -34.27 23.54
N ALA A 362 1.71 -33.99 23.33
CA ALA A 362 2.32 -32.80 23.93
C ALA A 362 1.69 -31.49 23.42
N TYR A 363 1.40 -31.40 22.12
CA TYR A 363 0.68 -30.26 21.55
C TYR A 363 -0.71 -30.11 22.20
N VAL A 364 -1.47 -31.21 22.26
CA VAL A 364 -2.82 -31.21 22.85
C VAL A 364 -2.79 -30.76 24.31
N LEU A 365 -1.85 -31.28 25.12
CA LEU A 365 -1.71 -30.89 26.51
C LEU A 365 -1.41 -29.40 26.67
N THR A 366 -0.52 -28.86 25.83
CA THR A 366 -0.18 -27.43 25.81
C THR A 366 -1.42 -26.58 25.52
N ILE A 367 -2.15 -26.87 24.44
CA ILE A 367 -3.37 -26.13 24.09
C ILE A 367 -4.43 -26.26 25.20
N LEU A 368 -4.63 -27.45 25.75
CA LEU A 368 -5.58 -27.67 26.85
C LEU A 368 -5.23 -26.86 28.10
N LYS A 369 -3.95 -26.78 28.48
CA LYS A 369 -3.50 -25.94 29.60
C LYS A 369 -3.70 -24.45 29.30
N MET A 370 -3.39 -24.01 28.08
CA MET A 370 -3.62 -22.62 27.66
C MET A 370 -5.10 -22.23 27.77
N LEU A 371 -6.00 -23.08 27.28
CA LEU A 371 -7.45 -22.82 27.35
C LEU A 371 -7.98 -22.95 28.78
N LYS A 372 -7.44 -23.86 29.61
CA LYS A 372 -7.88 -24.03 31.00
C LYS A 372 -7.54 -22.80 31.85
N PHE A 373 -6.30 -22.33 31.77
CA PHE A 373 -5.80 -21.27 32.66
C PHE A 373 -5.93 -19.87 32.06
N GLY A 374 -6.10 -19.78 30.74
CA GLY A 374 -5.95 -18.53 30.01
C GLY A 374 -4.49 -18.11 29.95
N VAL A 375 -4.01 -17.74 28.76
CA VAL A 375 -2.62 -17.36 28.54
C VAL A 375 -2.57 -16.13 27.63
N SER A 376 -1.70 -15.18 27.95
CA SER A 376 -1.36 -14.07 27.06
C SER A 376 0.13 -14.17 26.74
N VAL A 377 0.46 -14.50 25.49
CA VAL A 377 1.84 -14.62 25.00
C VAL A 377 1.94 -13.89 23.67
N ALA A 378 2.90 -12.95 23.56
CA ALA A 378 3.20 -12.22 22.33
C ALA A 378 1.98 -11.58 21.62
N GLY A 379 1.02 -11.04 22.40
CA GLY A 379 -0.21 -10.42 21.86
C GLY A 379 -1.32 -11.41 21.48
N VAL A 380 -1.07 -12.73 21.58
CA VAL A 380 -2.13 -13.74 21.46
C VAL A 380 -2.74 -13.94 22.85
N ILE A 381 -4.00 -13.54 23.00
CA ILE A 381 -4.80 -13.78 24.20
C ILE A 381 -5.63 -15.05 23.95
N VAL A 382 -5.33 -16.10 24.71
CA VAL A 382 -6.20 -17.27 24.84
C VAL A 382 -6.97 -17.08 26.13
N PRO A 383 -8.27 -16.74 26.10
CA PRO A 383 -9.01 -16.56 27.32
C PRO A 383 -9.26 -17.92 27.98
N ALA A 384 -9.42 -17.92 29.30
CA ALA A 384 -9.78 -19.12 30.03
C ALA A 384 -11.15 -19.65 29.55
N ILE A 385 -11.32 -20.97 29.58
CA ILE A 385 -12.47 -21.65 28.95
C ILE A 385 -13.84 -21.25 29.47
N SER A 386 -13.91 -20.71 30.69
CA SER A 386 -15.11 -20.08 31.22
C SER A 386 -15.65 -18.96 30.32
N HIS A 387 -14.80 -18.35 29.49
CA HIS A 387 -15.12 -17.29 28.54
C HIS A 387 -15.26 -17.79 27.09
N LEU A 388 -14.74 -18.97 26.75
CA LEU A 388 -14.76 -19.53 25.39
C LEU A 388 -16.13 -20.05 24.96
N VAL A 389 -16.97 -20.41 25.95
CA VAL A 389 -18.34 -20.87 25.72
C VAL A 389 -19.30 -19.73 26.05
N ARG A 390 -19.16 -18.60 25.35
CA ARG A 390 -20.01 -17.43 25.55
C ARG A 390 -21.19 -17.46 24.57
N SER A 391 -22.39 -17.31 25.11
CA SER A 391 -23.69 -17.61 24.50
C SER A 391 -24.39 -16.35 23.97
N ASP A 392 -23.64 -15.34 23.55
CA ASP A 392 -24.21 -13.99 23.44
C ASP A 392 -24.99 -13.78 22.12
N ALA A 393 -24.85 -14.69 21.14
CA ALA A 393 -25.41 -14.47 19.80
C ALA A 393 -26.66 -15.30 19.43
N ILE A 394 -27.04 -16.37 20.14
CA ILE A 394 -28.18 -17.19 19.69
C ILE A 394 -28.92 -17.86 20.86
N ASP A 395 -30.05 -17.29 21.28
CA ASP A 395 -31.07 -17.90 22.17
C ASP A 395 -31.71 -19.20 21.59
N GLN A 396 -31.26 -19.62 20.40
CA GLN A 396 -31.82 -20.69 19.59
C GLN A 396 -30.87 -21.88 19.34
N VAL A 397 -29.69 -21.93 19.96
CA VAL A 397 -28.81 -23.09 19.74
C VAL A 397 -29.10 -24.22 20.75
N THR A 398 -29.62 -25.29 20.15
CA THR A 398 -29.74 -26.70 20.54
C THR A 398 -29.01 -27.19 21.79
N ALA A 399 -29.70 -28.08 22.53
CA ALA A 399 -29.19 -28.91 23.63
C ALA A 399 -27.79 -29.51 23.41
N SER A 400 -27.38 -29.73 22.15
CA SER A 400 -26.04 -30.21 21.78
C SER A 400 -24.90 -29.27 22.23
N LEU A 401 -25.08 -27.94 22.18
CA LEU A 401 -24.05 -27.01 22.68
C LEU A 401 -24.00 -26.98 24.20
N GLN A 402 -25.16 -27.07 24.85
CA GLN A 402 -25.22 -27.15 26.31
C GLN A 402 -24.52 -28.44 26.78
N GLN A 403 -24.77 -29.56 26.12
CA GLN A 403 -24.08 -30.82 26.38
C GLN A 403 -22.57 -30.71 26.13
N LEU A 404 -22.15 -30.05 25.04
CA LEU A 404 -20.74 -29.80 24.78
C LEU A 404 -20.12 -28.96 25.90
N ARG A 405 -20.77 -27.87 26.31
CA ARG A 405 -20.32 -27.01 27.42
C ARG A 405 -20.14 -27.79 28.72
N ASP A 406 -21.15 -28.57 29.07
CA ASP A 406 -21.18 -29.35 30.31
C ASP A 406 -20.11 -30.45 30.30
N ASN A 407 -19.72 -30.93 29.11
CA ASN A 407 -18.70 -31.96 28.92
C ASN A 407 -17.27 -31.43 28.72
N ILE A 408 -17.11 -30.20 28.20
CA ILE A 408 -15.80 -29.62 27.88
C ILE A 408 -14.94 -29.53 29.14
N VAL A 409 -15.43 -28.87 30.20
CA VAL A 409 -14.60 -28.61 31.38
C VAL A 409 -14.21 -29.90 32.11
N PRO A 410 -15.15 -30.83 32.39
CA PRO A 410 -14.79 -32.13 32.96
C PRO A 410 -13.87 -32.94 32.04
N GLY A 411 -14.17 -32.99 30.74
CA GLY A 411 -13.37 -33.72 29.75
C GLY A 411 -11.94 -33.21 29.67
N MET A 412 -11.74 -31.89 29.69
CA MET A 412 -10.42 -31.28 29.73
C MET A 412 -9.66 -31.62 31.00
N ASN A 413 -10.32 -31.56 32.17
CA ASN A 413 -9.69 -31.94 33.43
C ASN A 413 -9.24 -33.40 33.41
N HIS A 414 -10.07 -34.31 32.88
CA HIS A 414 -9.69 -35.72 32.75
C HIS A 414 -8.47 -35.93 31.87
N VAL A 415 -8.43 -35.29 30.70
CA VAL A 415 -7.29 -35.42 29.78
C VAL A 415 -6.03 -34.81 30.40
N ILE A 416 -6.10 -33.60 30.96
CA ILE A 416 -4.95 -32.94 31.59
C ILE A 416 -4.42 -33.79 32.75
N ASP A 417 -5.29 -34.23 33.67
CA ASP A 417 -4.88 -35.02 34.84
C ASP A 417 -4.24 -36.36 34.42
N TRP A 418 -4.78 -36.99 33.37
CA TRP A 418 -4.21 -38.22 32.82
C TRP A 418 -2.83 -37.96 32.21
N MET A 419 -2.71 -36.95 31.36
CA MET A 419 -1.46 -36.63 30.67
C MET A 419 -0.37 -36.15 31.64
N ASP A 420 -0.75 -35.38 32.67
CA ASP A 420 0.17 -34.97 33.74
C ASP A 420 0.67 -36.19 34.53
N LYS A 421 -0.21 -37.13 34.88
CA LYS A 421 0.18 -38.41 35.53
C LYS A 421 1.06 -39.28 34.65
N ALA A 422 0.85 -39.26 33.34
CA ALA A 422 1.67 -39.97 32.37
C ALA A 422 3.06 -39.31 32.17
N SER A 423 3.21 -38.04 32.53
CA SER A 423 4.44 -37.24 32.32
C SER A 423 5.34 -37.16 33.56
N VAL A 424 5.03 -37.85 34.66
CA VAL A 424 5.69 -37.72 35.98
C VAL A 424 7.18 -38.17 36.02
N ASP A 425 7.77 -38.55 34.89
CA ASP A 425 9.21 -38.90 34.84
C ASP A 425 10.15 -37.71 34.54
N GLU A 426 9.64 -36.48 34.29
CA GLU A 426 10.47 -35.30 34.01
C GLU A 426 10.09 -34.08 34.88
N GLY A 427 10.77 -33.95 36.02
CA GLY A 427 10.43 -33.05 37.14
C GLY A 427 10.80 -31.56 37.01
N GLU A 428 10.56 -30.89 35.88
CA GLU A 428 10.74 -29.41 35.76
C GLU A 428 9.63 -28.77 34.89
N ALA A 429 8.47 -28.44 35.48
CA ALA A 429 7.22 -28.30 34.71
C ALA A 429 6.69 -26.88 34.43
N VAL A 430 7.39 -25.80 34.76
CA VAL A 430 6.81 -24.43 34.56
C VAL A 430 7.70 -23.48 33.76
N ASP A 431 9.04 -23.51 33.94
CA ASP A 431 9.96 -22.73 33.08
C ASP A 431 10.24 -23.42 31.73
N GLU A 432 10.01 -24.73 31.67
CA GLU A 432 10.12 -25.56 30.48
C GLU A 432 8.98 -25.31 29.47
N PHE A 433 7.84 -24.74 29.90
CA PHE A 433 6.67 -24.50 29.04
C PHE A 433 6.96 -23.46 27.94
N SER A 434 7.55 -22.32 28.31
CA SER A 434 7.97 -21.29 27.33
C SER A 434 9.08 -21.82 26.43
N LYS A 435 10.05 -22.55 26.98
CA LYS A 435 11.15 -23.17 26.21
C LYS A 435 10.67 -24.28 25.29
N GLN A 436 9.66 -25.06 25.68
CA GLN A 436 9.06 -26.10 24.83
C GLN A 436 8.17 -25.52 23.74
N MET A 437 7.47 -24.39 23.97
CA MET A 437 6.78 -23.69 22.88
C MET A 437 7.76 -23.09 21.87
N GLU A 438 8.94 -22.63 22.30
CA GLU A 438 9.98 -22.15 21.38
C GLU A 438 10.70 -23.29 20.65
N LYS A 439 10.76 -24.50 21.24
CA LYS A 439 11.55 -25.64 20.74
C LYS A 439 10.73 -26.72 20.02
N LYS A 440 9.43 -26.81 20.27
CA LYS A 440 8.49 -27.59 19.46
C LYS A 440 7.93 -26.66 18.42
N GLU A 441 8.52 -26.73 17.23
CA GLU A 441 8.03 -26.10 16.02
C GLU A 441 6.50 -26.26 15.98
N ALA A 442 5.80 -25.13 15.83
CA ALA A 442 4.36 -25.14 15.62
C ALA A 442 4.04 -26.15 14.51
N LEU A 443 2.96 -26.95 14.69
CA LEU A 443 2.59 -28.04 13.78
C LEU A 443 2.87 -27.67 12.32
N GLU A 444 3.81 -28.39 11.70
CA GLU A 444 4.17 -28.13 10.31
C GLU A 444 3.03 -28.60 9.40
N GLY A 445 2.98 -28.13 8.16
CA GLY A 445 1.91 -28.56 7.25
C GLY A 445 1.95 -30.05 6.94
N ALA A 446 3.11 -30.71 7.05
CA ALA A 446 3.21 -32.16 6.98
C ALA A 446 2.45 -32.85 8.12
N ASP A 447 2.59 -32.34 9.34
CA ASP A 447 1.87 -32.86 10.52
C ASP A 447 0.36 -32.70 10.37
N LEU A 448 -0.08 -31.56 9.84
CA LEU A 448 -1.50 -31.29 9.60
C LEU A 448 -2.06 -32.17 8.46
N ARG A 449 -1.30 -32.40 7.39
CA ARG A 449 -1.72 -33.36 6.36
C ARG A 449 -1.88 -34.77 6.93
N ASN A 450 -1.03 -35.15 7.89
CA ASN A 450 -1.10 -36.44 8.56
C ASN A 450 -2.24 -36.54 9.58
N LEU A 451 -2.65 -35.41 10.17
CA LEU A 451 -3.75 -35.34 11.15
C LEU A 451 -5.05 -35.95 10.60
N ASP A 452 -5.35 -35.70 9.33
CA ASP A 452 -6.55 -36.21 8.64
C ASP A 452 -6.62 -37.76 8.68
N THR A 453 -5.47 -38.44 8.68
CA THR A 453 -5.39 -39.91 8.74
C THR A 453 -5.81 -40.51 10.09
N PHE A 454 -5.97 -39.68 11.12
CA PHE A 454 -6.45 -40.08 12.44
C PHE A 454 -7.94 -39.84 12.62
N LEU A 455 -8.58 -39.06 11.75
CA LEU A 455 -9.98 -38.68 11.88
C LEU A 455 -10.87 -39.69 11.17
N LYS A 456 -11.93 -40.16 11.85
CA LYS A 456 -12.96 -40.95 11.18
C LYS A 456 -13.75 -40.05 10.24
N ASP A 457 -13.80 -40.44 8.98
CA ASP A 457 -14.41 -39.69 7.88
C ASP A 457 -15.89 -39.44 8.17
N LYS A 458 -16.22 -38.21 8.58
CA LYS A 458 -17.61 -37.80 8.89
C LYS A 458 -18.26 -37.04 7.73
N ASP A 459 -17.48 -36.39 6.88
CA ASP A 459 -18.00 -35.42 5.92
C ASP A 459 -17.37 -35.63 4.54
N GLY A 460 -18.07 -36.34 3.66
CA GLY A 460 -17.73 -36.40 2.23
C GLY A 460 -17.64 -35.04 1.53
N ASN A 461 -18.07 -33.96 2.22
CA ASN A 461 -18.05 -32.57 1.76
C ASN A 461 -16.84 -31.75 2.25
N LYS A 462 -15.90 -32.32 3.04
CA LYS A 462 -14.64 -31.68 3.48
C LYS A 462 -14.76 -30.32 4.21
N VAL A 463 -15.93 -29.97 4.77
CA VAL A 463 -16.07 -28.73 5.55
C VAL A 463 -15.56 -28.99 6.97
N LEU A 464 -14.33 -28.58 7.25
CA LEU A 464 -13.63 -28.89 8.49
C LEU A 464 -14.17 -28.08 9.67
N GLY A 465 -15.23 -28.58 10.29
CA GLY A 465 -15.72 -28.13 11.59
C GLY A 465 -16.45 -26.79 11.51
N ASN A 466 -17.12 -26.54 10.39
CA ASN A 466 -17.78 -25.25 10.13
C ASN A 466 -16.82 -24.04 10.24
N LEU A 467 -15.53 -24.27 9.99
CA LEU A 467 -14.52 -23.23 9.84
C LEU A 467 -14.32 -22.88 8.36
N TYR A 468 -13.98 -21.62 8.12
CA TYR A 468 -13.80 -21.02 6.82
C TYR A 468 -12.40 -20.42 6.74
N LYS A 469 -11.73 -20.63 5.61
CA LYS A 469 -10.44 -19.99 5.37
C LYS A 469 -10.65 -18.49 5.10
N THR A 470 -9.88 -17.67 5.79
CA THR A 470 -9.70 -16.26 5.51
C THR A 470 -8.22 -15.93 5.38
N VAL A 471 -7.90 -14.78 4.81
CA VAL A 471 -6.52 -14.30 4.62
C VAL A 471 -6.41 -12.92 5.28
N THR A 472 -5.41 -12.72 6.12
CA THR A 472 -5.16 -11.43 6.78
C THR A 472 -4.48 -10.45 5.81
N ASP A 473 -4.38 -9.18 6.19
CA ASP A 473 -3.72 -8.16 5.37
C ASP A 473 -2.21 -8.45 5.16
N GLU A 474 -1.59 -9.19 6.08
CA GLU A 474 -0.21 -9.69 5.97
C GLU A 474 -0.09 -10.97 5.13
N GLY A 475 -1.21 -11.50 4.61
CA GLY A 475 -1.25 -12.69 3.77
C GLY A 475 -1.32 -14.01 4.54
N HIS A 476 -1.46 -14.01 5.87
CA HIS A 476 -1.56 -15.25 6.63
C HIS A 476 -2.93 -15.91 6.44
N VAL A 477 -2.93 -17.22 6.26
CA VAL A 477 -4.16 -18.02 6.18
C VAL A 477 -4.62 -18.36 7.60
N LYS A 478 -5.89 -18.07 7.87
CA LYS A 478 -6.56 -18.32 9.16
C LYS A 478 -7.85 -19.07 8.94
N TRP A 479 -8.21 -19.89 9.93
CA TRP A 479 -9.48 -20.62 9.95
C TRP A 479 -10.41 -19.98 10.96
N VAL A 480 -11.49 -19.37 10.48
CA VAL A 480 -12.44 -18.64 11.33
C VAL A 480 -13.82 -19.28 11.27
N CYS A 481 -14.62 -19.14 12.32
CA CYS A 481 -15.99 -19.65 12.35
C CYS A 481 -16.87 -18.88 11.34
N ILE A 482 -18.06 -19.40 11.06
CA ILE A 482 -18.99 -18.76 10.12
C ILE A 482 -19.34 -17.32 10.52
N ASP A 483 -19.41 -17.02 11.81
CA ASP A 483 -19.79 -15.70 12.31
C ASP A 483 -18.68 -14.68 12.03
N HIS A 484 -17.43 -15.00 12.41
CA HIS A 484 -16.27 -14.15 12.07
C HIS A 484 -16.02 -14.09 10.57
N TYR A 485 -16.21 -15.19 9.85
CA TYR A 485 -16.09 -15.18 8.39
C TYR A 485 -17.10 -14.21 7.77
N ARG A 486 -18.37 -14.26 8.19
CA ARG A 486 -19.41 -13.35 7.72
C ARG A 486 -19.06 -11.92 8.06
N ILE A 487 -18.70 -11.61 9.30
CA ILE A 487 -18.32 -10.26 9.71
C ILE A 487 -17.18 -9.74 8.84
N ASN A 488 -16.07 -10.47 8.75
CA ASN A 488 -14.89 -10.00 8.02
C ASN A 488 -15.13 -9.90 6.52
N TYR A 489 -15.78 -10.90 5.92
CA TYR A 489 -16.06 -10.92 4.48
C TYR A 489 -17.11 -9.88 4.08
N LEU A 490 -18.17 -9.73 4.88
CA LEU A 490 -19.14 -8.66 4.70
C LEU A 490 -18.42 -7.33 4.82
N GLN A 491 -17.60 -7.09 5.85
CA GLN A 491 -16.96 -5.80 6.03
C GLN A 491 -16.09 -5.37 4.85
N THR A 492 -15.22 -6.21 4.29
CA THR A 492 -14.36 -5.77 3.17
C THR A 492 -15.15 -5.50 1.89
N SER A 493 -16.08 -6.39 1.53
CA SER A 493 -16.89 -6.25 0.32
C SER A 493 -17.95 -5.15 0.45
N VAL A 494 -18.54 -5.00 1.65
CA VAL A 494 -19.42 -3.90 2.03
C VAL A 494 -18.66 -2.60 2.06
N ASN A 495 -17.46 -2.50 2.64
CA ASN A 495 -16.71 -1.25 2.68
C ASN A 495 -16.31 -0.76 1.28
N GLU A 496 -15.86 -1.67 0.39
CA GLU A 496 -15.59 -1.30 -1.01
C GLU A 496 -16.87 -0.80 -1.69
N PHE A 497 -17.98 -1.49 -1.46
CA PHE A 497 -19.29 -1.11 -1.98
C PHE A 497 -19.79 0.23 -1.40
N MET A 498 -19.67 0.45 -0.10
CA MET A 498 -20.04 1.66 0.62
C MET A 498 -19.25 2.85 0.13
N ARG A 499 -17.93 2.71 -0.08
CA ARG A 499 -17.10 3.77 -0.65
C ARG A 499 -17.56 4.19 -2.04
N VAL A 500 -17.92 3.22 -2.88
CA VAL A 500 -18.48 3.51 -4.21
C VAL A 500 -19.85 4.15 -4.08
N LEU A 501 -20.70 3.64 -3.18
CA LEU A 501 -22.04 4.14 -2.90
C LEU A 501 -22.02 5.61 -2.42
N ASP A 502 -21.12 5.95 -1.51
CA ASP A 502 -20.90 7.31 -1.01
C ASP A 502 -20.43 8.23 -2.14
N SER A 503 -19.53 7.76 -3.00
CA SER A 503 -19.02 8.55 -4.14
C SER A 503 -20.10 8.89 -5.18
N VAL A 504 -21.17 8.09 -5.22
CA VAL A 504 -22.33 8.33 -6.10
C VAL A 504 -23.53 8.96 -5.37
N GLY A 505 -23.38 9.29 -4.08
CA GLY A 505 -24.41 9.91 -3.26
C GLY A 505 -25.59 8.99 -2.93
N GLY A 506 -25.34 7.69 -2.81
CA GLY A 506 -26.33 6.71 -2.34
C GLY A 506 -26.28 6.49 -0.83
N SER A 507 -27.18 5.64 -0.33
CA SER A 507 -27.25 5.24 1.07
C SER A 507 -27.54 3.74 1.20
N PHE A 508 -26.96 3.10 2.21
CA PHE A 508 -27.18 1.69 2.53
C PHE A 508 -27.79 1.52 3.91
N SER A 509 -28.88 0.78 4.00
CA SER A 509 -29.53 0.37 5.24
C SER A 509 -29.14 -1.06 5.56
N GLU A 510 -28.11 -1.23 6.40
CA GLU A 510 -27.49 -2.52 6.72
C GLU A 510 -28.48 -3.54 7.31
N ASN A 511 -29.39 -3.07 8.17
CA ASN A 511 -30.42 -3.86 8.83
C ASN A 511 -31.42 -4.53 7.88
N VAL A 512 -31.56 -4.04 6.64
CA VAL A 512 -32.46 -4.61 5.62
C VAL A 512 -31.69 -5.01 4.35
N GLY A 513 -30.38 -4.75 4.30
CA GLY A 513 -29.57 -4.81 3.09
C GLY A 513 -30.15 -3.99 1.93
N ARG A 514 -30.79 -2.84 2.22
CA ARG A 514 -31.40 -1.97 1.21
C ARG A 514 -30.42 -0.90 0.74
N VAL A 515 -30.29 -0.74 -0.57
CA VAL A 515 -29.52 0.32 -1.23
C VAL A 515 -30.46 1.30 -1.91
N ASP A 516 -30.29 2.59 -1.63
CA ASP A 516 -30.96 3.69 -2.31
C ASP A 516 -29.92 4.55 -3.03
N VAL A 517 -29.99 4.68 -4.36
CA VAL A 517 -29.01 5.42 -5.14
C VAL A 517 -29.61 6.10 -6.37
N ARG A 518 -29.16 7.31 -6.70
CA ARG A 518 -29.43 7.97 -7.98
C ARG A 518 -28.16 8.27 -8.73
N LEU A 519 -27.96 7.55 -9.82
CA LEU A 519 -26.76 7.61 -10.63
C LEU A 519 -26.94 8.66 -11.73
N ARG A 520 -26.06 9.67 -11.77
CA ARG A 520 -26.19 10.83 -12.69
C ARG A 520 -25.45 10.67 -14.02
N SER A 521 -24.65 9.62 -14.15
CA SER A 521 -23.86 9.38 -15.35
C SER A 521 -23.57 7.90 -15.54
N ARG A 522 -23.29 7.50 -16.78
CA ARG A 522 -22.87 6.13 -17.13
C ARG A 522 -21.61 5.72 -16.38
N ALA A 523 -20.63 6.62 -16.22
CA ALA A 523 -19.38 6.31 -15.52
C ALA A 523 -19.62 5.95 -14.04
N MET A 524 -20.50 6.69 -13.36
CA MET A 524 -20.91 6.37 -11.98
C MET A 524 -21.65 5.04 -11.90
N ALA A 525 -22.50 4.76 -12.89
CA ALA A 525 -23.24 3.50 -12.96
C ALA A 525 -22.32 2.30 -13.17
N GLU A 526 -21.31 2.42 -14.01
CA GLU A 526 -20.32 1.37 -14.24
C GLU A 526 -19.52 1.05 -12.98
N ALA A 527 -19.04 2.08 -12.27
CA ALA A 527 -18.39 1.91 -10.98
C ALA A 527 -19.31 1.24 -9.96
N PHE A 528 -20.56 1.71 -9.86
CA PHE A 528 -21.57 1.15 -8.96
C PHE A 528 -21.91 -0.31 -9.30
N PHE A 529 -22.14 -0.66 -10.57
CA PHE A 529 -22.46 -2.03 -10.99
C PHE A 529 -21.29 -2.99 -10.74
N SER A 530 -20.06 -2.54 -10.98
CA SER A 530 -18.86 -3.31 -10.65
C SER A 530 -18.77 -3.62 -9.16
N ALA A 531 -19.07 -2.63 -8.30
CA ALA A 531 -19.08 -2.82 -6.85
C ALA A 531 -20.27 -3.68 -6.38
N LEU A 532 -21.47 -3.44 -6.92
CA LEU A 532 -22.69 -4.19 -6.62
C LEU A 532 -22.55 -5.68 -6.94
N GLY A 533 -21.86 -6.03 -8.04
CA GLY A 533 -21.59 -7.42 -8.39
C GLY A 533 -20.62 -8.13 -7.44
N LYS A 534 -19.94 -7.40 -6.54
CA LYS A 534 -19.08 -7.96 -5.48
C LYS A 534 -19.77 -7.95 -4.11
N ALA A 535 -20.73 -7.04 -3.90
CA ALA A 535 -21.46 -6.92 -2.65
C ALA A 535 -22.44 -8.08 -2.49
N ARG A 536 -22.29 -8.90 -1.44
CA ARG A 536 -23.23 -10.01 -1.14
C ARG A 536 -24.34 -9.64 -0.16
N SER A 537 -24.30 -8.42 0.38
CA SER A 537 -25.20 -7.92 1.43
C SER A 537 -26.39 -7.11 0.91
N VAL A 538 -26.53 -6.96 -0.41
CA VAL A 538 -27.61 -6.16 -1.02
C VAL A 538 -28.79 -7.06 -1.34
N TYR A 539 -29.84 -6.96 -0.52
CA TYR A 539 -31.10 -7.70 -0.70
C TYR A 539 -32.15 -6.87 -1.44
N GLU A 540 -32.15 -5.55 -1.25
CA GLU A 540 -33.08 -4.63 -1.88
C GLU A 540 -32.32 -3.49 -2.57
N LEU A 541 -32.69 -3.18 -3.82
CA LEU A 541 -32.06 -2.11 -4.60
C LEU A 541 -33.11 -1.16 -5.15
N ASN A 542 -33.06 0.08 -4.69
CA ASN A 542 -33.78 1.22 -5.24
C ASN A 542 -32.81 2.11 -6.01
N ILE A 543 -32.92 2.09 -7.33
CA ILE A 543 -31.95 2.70 -8.24
C ILE A 543 -32.64 3.65 -9.22
N GLY A 544 -32.21 4.92 -9.23
CA GLY A 544 -32.59 5.92 -10.22
C GLY A 544 -31.45 6.14 -11.22
N LEU A 545 -31.75 6.14 -12.51
CA LEU A 545 -30.80 6.39 -13.59
C LEU A 545 -31.12 7.73 -14.26
N ASP A 546 -30.38 8.78 -13.91
CA ASP A 546 -30.64 10.15 -14.36
C ASP A 546 -29.91 10.49 -15.67
N TRP A 547 -29.87 9.54 -16.61
CA TRP A 547 -29.39 9.76 -17.98
C TRP A 547 -30.23 8.98 -18.99
N ALA A 548 -30.01 9.20 -20.29
CA ALA A 548 -30.62 8.42 -21.36
C ALA A 548 -30.10 6.97 -21.34
N CYS A 549 -30.69 6.14 -20.49
CA CYS A 549 -30.32 4.75 -20.28
C CYS A 549 -30.52 3.92 -21.54
N THR A 550 -29.52 3.13 -21.91
CA THR A 550 -29.57 2.23 -23.06
C THR A 550 -29.84 0.78 -22.63
N THR A 551 -30.24 -0.07 -23.57
CA THR A 551 -30.38 -1.51 -23.32
C THR A 551 -29.09 -2.16 -22.81
N SER A 552 -27.92 -1.67 -23.24
CA SER A 552 -26.62 -2.13 -22.75
C SER A 552 -26.40 -1.80 -21.27
N ASP A 553 -26.85 -0.63 -20.81
CA ASP A 553 -26.73 -0.21 -19.41
C ASP A 553 -27.60 -1.11 -18.50
N LEU A 554 -28.81 -1.46 -18.96
CA LEU A 554 -29.72 -2.38 -18.24
C LEU A 554 -29.18 -3.82 -18.19
N GLU A 555 -28.57 -4.31 -19.26
CA GLU A 555 -27.96 -5.65 -19.26
C GLU A 555 -26.73 -5.71 -18.33
N ALA A 556 -25.96 -4.62 -18.24
CA ALA A 556 -24.86 -4.50 -17.27
C ALA A 556 -25.37 -4.56 -15.82
N LEU A 557 -26.46 -3.82 -15.50
CA LEU A 557 -27.11 -3.89 -14.19
C LEU A 557 -27.62 -5.31 -13.88
N LYS A 558 -28.31 -5.94 -14.83
CA LYS A 558 -28.79 -7.33 -14.69
C LYS A 558 -27.64 -8.31 -14.45
N ASN A 559 -26.52 -8.15 -15.14
CA ASN A 559 -25.33 -8.98 -14.95
C ASN A 559 -24.67 -8.75 -13.58
N ALA A 560 -24.67 -7.52 -13.08
CA ALA A 560 -24.21 -7.23 -11.72
C ALA A 560 -25.10 -7.94 -10.69
N LEU A 561 -26.43 -7.78 -10.80
CA LEU A 561 -27.41 -8.40 -9.89
C LEU A 561 -27.34 -9.93 -9.88
N LYS A 562 -27.03 -10.56 -11.02
CA LYS A 562 -26.82 -12.02 -11.10
C LYS A 562 -25.59 -12.51 -10.34
N LYS A 563 -24.58 -11.66 -10.14
CA LYS A 563 -23.37 -12.00 -9.37
C LYS A 563 -23.54 -11.78 -7.86
N THR A 564 -24.52 -10.96 -7.49
CA THR A 564 -24.88 -10.65 -6.10
C THR A 564 -25.64 -11.81 -5.42
N ARG A 565 -26.29 -12.67 -6.21
CA ARG A 565 -26.90 -13.94 -5.77
C ARG A 565 -25.91 -15.09 -5.86
#